data_AF-A0A7Y6TVS1-F1
#
_entry.id   AF-A0A7Y6TVS1-F1
#
_cell.length_a   1.000
_cell.length_b   1.000
_cell.length_c   1.000
_cell.angle_alpha   90.00
_cell.angle_beta   90.00
_cell.angle_gamma   90.00
#
_symmetry.space_group_name_H-M   'P 1'
#
loop_
_entity.id
_entity.type
_entity.pdbx_description
1 polymer ?
#
loop_
_entity_poly.entity_id
_entity_poly.type
_entity_poly.pdbx_seq_one_letter_code
_entity_poly.pdbx_strand_id
1 'polypeptide(L)'
;MSTLLRTLVLGATVAASFESAAIVVEIDRFTISRDGVVVFDDTFNDGAAPPSAPNFSTGAPLTYNVQGTLPAGSESGGRLRLNTDLGMPTANAVGLPRRIVGALLPTDIAAGGTQLGLGNVLSESGLFGLVVPTGPMFSTYGIRFTDAAAAGAQQFVQLGVRYNDVAGRPEVYYILQDFVANTVTTLGASLLAPPVGADQIQLTLDRRSTSNGDVFGSWSFLSAGANIGGGSFATPGTVFAGESFVRGQFFAAEDVTTAAIPEPAGAALLLSALGAAGLSARRRRR
;
A
#
# COMPACT_ATOMS: atom_id res chain seq x y z
N MET A 1 30.95 -56.28 -26.60
CA MET A 1 30.81 -55.82 -25.20
C MET A 1 31.79 -54.67 -25.03
N SER A 2 31.48 -53.44 -24.62
CA SER A 2 30.27 -52.79 -24.16
C SER A 2 30.53 -51.28 -24.34
N THR A 3 29.64 -50.57 -25.02
CA THR A 3 29.71 -49.14 -25.31
C THR A 3 29.05 -48.39 -24.16
N LEU A 4 29.76 -47.52 -23.45
CA LEU A 4 29.19 -46.70 -22.36
C LEU A 4 29.27 -45.22 -22.75
N LEU A 5 28.16 -44.74 -23.34
CA LEU A 5 27.89 -43.33 -23.61
C LEU A 5 27.40 -42.69 -22.29
N ARG A 6 28.17 -41.75 -21.73
CA ARG A 6 27.73 -40.92 -20.59
C ARG A 6 27.15 -39.62 -21.13
N THR A 7 25.83 -39.50 -21.09
CA THR A 7 25.10 -38.27 -21.39
C THR A 7 25.17 -37.34 -20.17
N LEU A 8 25.87 -36.22 -20.31
CA LEU A 8 25.87 -35.13 -19.32
C LEU A 8 24.64 -34.26 -19.59
N VAL A 9 23.66 -34.29 -18.70
CA VAL A 9 22.50 -33.39 -18.74
C VAL A 9 22.87 -32.12 -17.99
N LEU A 10 23.05 -31.01 -18.71
CA LEU A 10 23.08 -29.67 -18.12
C LEU A 10 21.62 -29.26 -17.85
N GLY A 11 21.23 -29.23 -16.58
CA GLY A 11 19.97 -28.61 -16.17
C GLY A 11 20.09 -27.10 -16.20
N ALA A 12 19.43 -26.44 -17.14
CA ALA A 12 19.23 -24.99 -17.10
C ALA A 12 18.07 -24.69 -16.13
N THR A 13 18.38 -24.11 -14.97
CA THR A 13 17.37 -23.53 -14.08
C THR A 13 16.88 -22.23 -14.69
N VAL A 14 15.64 -22.21 -15.19
CA VAL A 14 14.94 -20.97 -15.55
C VAL A 14 14.47 -20.32 -14.26
N ALA A 15 15.13 -19.24 -13.82
CA ALA A 15 14.59 -18.38 -12.78
C ALA A 15 13.47 -17.54 -13.41
N ALA A 16 12.21 -17.80 -13.03
CA ALA A 16 11.11 -16.93 -13.38
C ALA A 16 11.23 -15.65 -12.52
N SER A 17 11.54 -14.52 -13.15
CA SER A 17 11.39 -13.20 -12.54
C SER A 17 9.94 -12.77 -12.66
N PHE A 18 9.28 -12.50 -11.53
CA PHE A 18 8.01 -11.77 -11.54
C PHE A 18 8.34 -10.29 -11.72
N GLU A 19 7.87 -9.68 -12.82
CA GLU A 19 7.90 -8.22 -12.95
C GLU A 19 6.94 -7.64 -11.89
N SER A 20 7.43 -6.69 -11.10
CA SER A 20 6.54 -5.81 -10.33
C SER A 20 5.89 -4.87 -11.33
N ALA A 21 4.55 -4.92 -11.42
CA ALA A 21 3.77 -4.08 -12.30
C ALA A 21 3.09 -2.99 -11.48
N ALA A 22 3.22 -1.74 -11.92
CA ALA A 22 2.57 -0.64 -11.24
C ALA A 22 1.06 -0.77 -11.18
N ILE A 23 0.50 -0.44 -10.01
CA ILE A 23 -0.92 -0.28 -9.81
C ILE A 23 -1.29 1.20 -9.98
N VAL A 24 -2.34 1.40 -10.77
CA VAL A 24 -3.01 2.67 -10.91
C VAL A 24 -4.38 2.56 -10.27
N VAL A 25 -4.66 3.43 -9.31
CA VAL A 25 -5.97 3.52 -8.66
C VAL A 25 -6.42 4.97 -8.60
N GLU A 26 -7.73 5.20 -8.56
CA GLU A 26 -8.32 6.51 -8.40
C GLU A 26 -9.03 6.58 -7.05
N ILE A 27 -8.85 7.71 -6.34
CA ILE A 27 -9.65 8.06 -5.18
C ILE A 27 -10.58 9.22 -5.57
N ASP A 28 -11.89 9.02 -5.34
CA ASP A 28 -12.94 10.01 -5.62
C ASP A 28 -13.15 10.96 -4.43
N ARG A 29 -12.93 10.48 -3.19
CA ARG A 29 -13.13 11.29 -1.99
C ARG A 29 -12.32 10.79 -0.81
N PHE A 30 -11.75 11.71 -0.04
CA PHE A 30 -11.13 11.43 1.26
C PHE A 30 -11.74 12.31 2.34
N THR A 31 -12.27 11.69 3.40
CA THR A 31 -13.01 12.41 4.44
C THR A 31 -12.56 11.95 5.82
N ILE A 32 -12.40 12.91 6.74
CA ILE A 32 -12.16 12.65 8.15
C ILE A 32 -13.25 13.34 8.99
N SER A 33 -13.83 12.58 9.90
CA SER A 33 -14.77 13.07 10.91
C SER A 33 -14.18 12.96 12.31
N ARG A 34 -14.48 13.96 13.13
CA ARG A 34 -14.12 14.03 14.55
C ARG A 34 -15.38 14.34 15.35
N ASP A 35 -15.67 13.50 16.34
CA ASP A 35 -16.86 13.60 17.21
C ASP A 35 -18.17 13.70 16.42
N GLY A 36 -18.26 12.93 15.33
CA GLY A 36 -19.42 12.90 14.44
C GLY A 36 -19.52 14.07 13.45
N VAL A 37 -18.57 15.01 13.46
CA VAL A 37 -18.55 16.16 12.56
C VAL A 37 -17.43 16.00 11.53
N VAL A 38 -17.73 16.20 10.24
CA VAL A 38 -16.72 16.22 9.18
C VAL A 38 -15.78 17.41 9.41
N VAL A 39 -14.49 17.11 9.63
CA VAL A 39 -13.45 18.12 9.85
C VAL A 39 -12.58 18.35 8.62
N PHE A 40 -12.50 17.35 7.75
CA PHE A 40 -11.76 17.40 6.50
C PHE A 40 -12.53 16.63 5.43
N ASP A 41 -12.63 17.21 4.24
CA ASP A 41 -13.35 16.61 3.11
C ASP A 41 -12.73 17.08 1.79
N ASP A 42 -12.07 16.15 1.10
CA ASP A 42 -11.48 16.38 -0.20
C ASP A 42 -12.18 15.53 -1.25
N THR A 43 -12.68 16.20 -2.28
CA THR A 43 -13.41 15.59 -3.41
C THR A 43 -12.60 15.67 -4.71
N PHE A 44 -11.35 16.15 -4.64
CA PHE A 44 -10.41 16.21 -5.77
C PHE A 44 -11.04 16.88 -7.01
N ASN A 45 -11.73 18.00 -6.78
CA ASN A 45 -12.48 18.74 -7.78
C ASN A 45 -11.91 20.14 -8.08
N ASP A 46 -10.81 20.54 -7.43
CA ASP A 46 -10.20 21.86 -7.60
C ASP A 46 -9.18 21.87 -8.75
N GLY A 47 -8.81 20.70 -9.26
CA GLY A 47 -7.85 20.53 -10.35
C GLY A 47 -6.41 20.74 -9.92
N ALA A 48 -6.15 20.82 -8.62
CA ALA A 48 -4.85 20.98 -8.01
C ALA A 48 -4.54 19.73 -7.18
N ALA A 49 -3.81 18.79 -7.78
CA ALA A 49 -3.39 17.59 -7.05
C ALA A 49 -2.61 17.92 -5.76
N PRO A 50 -2.56 16.99 -4.78
CA PRO A 50 -1.72 17.14 -3.60
C PRO A 50 -0.29 17.54 -3.99
N PRO A 51 0.31 18.54 -3.31
CA PRO A 51 0.08 18.90 -1.90
C PRO A 51 -1.08 19.86 -1.62
N SER A 52 -1.82 20.34 -2.64
CA SER A 52 -3.07 21.08 -2.40
C SER A 52 -4.00 20.27 -1.51
N ALA A 53 -4.66 20.93 -0.56
CA ALA A 53 -5.68 20.32 0.27
C ALA A 53 -6.74 21.38 0.61
N PRO A 54 -8.01 20.99 0.77
CA PRO A 54 -9.02 21.85 1.38
C PRO A 54 -8.60 22.28 2.79
N ASN A 55 -9.09 23.45 3.21
CA ASN A 55 -8.98 23.88 4.60
C ASN A 55 -9.73 22.91 5.51
N PHE A 56 -9.35 22.86 6.79
CA PHE A 56 -10.23 22.27 7.81
C PHE A 56 -11.58 22.99 7.82
N SER A 57 -12.62 22.33 8.33
CA SER A 57 -13.95 22.95 8.50
C SER A 57 -13.94 24.21 9.40
N THR A 58 -12.89 24.39 10.20
CA THR A 58 -12.61 25.60 10.99
C THR A 58 -12.06 26.77 10.18
N GLY A 59 -11.76 26.57 8.89
CA GLY A 59 -11.11 27.53 8.00
C GLY A 59 -9.59 27.54 8.08
N ALA A 60 -8.98 26.73 8.95
CA ALA A 60 -7.53 26.65 9.05
C ALA A 60 -6.91 26.05 7.77
N PRO A 61 -5.91 26.70 7.18
CA PRO A 61 -5.26 26.21 5.95
C PRO A 61 -4.52 24.90 6.22
N LEU A 62 -4.48 24.06 5.19
CA LEU A 62 -3.86 22.74 5.24
C LEU A 62 -3.20 22.40 3.92
N THR A 63 -2.20 21.52 3.98
CA THR A 63 -1.51 20.97 2.81
C THR A 63 -1.15 19.53 3.11
N TYR A 64 -1.22 18.65 2.12
CA TYR A 64 -0.77 17.28 2.32
C TYR A 64 0.76 17.17 2.37
N ASN A 65 1.24 16.22 3.18
CA ASN A 65 2.58 15.67 3.04
C ASN A 65 2.53 14.52 2.03
N VAL A 66 3.12 14.73 0.85
CA VAL A 66 3.09 13.75 -0.25
C VAL A 66 4.26 12.77 -0.15
N GLN A 67 3.96 11.48 -0.30
CA GLN A 67 4.93 10.42 -0.56
C GLN A 67 4.88 10.05 -2.05
N GLY A 68 6.04 9.97 -2.70
CA GLY A 68 6.11 9.82 -4.16
C GLY A 68 5.88 11.14 -4.89
N THR A 69 5.46 11.06 -6.16
CA THR A 69 5.14 12.22 -7.01
C THR A 69 3.71 12.13 -7.50
N LEU A 70 2.94 13.20 -7.31
CA LEU A 70 1.61 13.42 -7.89
C LEU A 70 1.72 14.59 -8.89
N PRO A 71 1.93 14.31 -10.19
CA PRO A 71 2.19 15.35 -11.18
C PRO A 71 0.93 16.17 -11.47
N ALA A 72 1.10 17.38 -12.02
CA ALA A 72 -0.02 18.17 -12.52
C ALA A 72 -0.90 17.35 -13.48
N GLY A 73 -2.21 17.37 -13.25
CA GLY A 73 -3.18 16.55 -13.99
C GLY A 73 -3.38 15.13 -13.43
N SER A 74 -2.71 14.73 -12.34
CA SER A 74 -3.11 13.53 -11.60
C SER A 74 -4.48 13.71 -10.93
N GLU A 75 -4.89 14.95 -10.69
CA GLU A 75 -6.27 15.28 -10.34
C GLU A 75 -7.04 15.75 -11.57
N SER A 76 -8.14 15.06 -11.87
CA SER A 76 -9.02 15.41 -12.99
C SER A 76 -10.39 14.77 -12.80
N GLY A 77 -11.45 15.54 -13.04
CA GLY A 77 -12.82 15.01 -13.07
C GLY A 77 -13.39 14.58 -11.71
N GLY A 78 -12.95 15.19 -10.61
CA GLY A 78 -13.40 14.82 -9.26
C GLY A 78 -12.66 13.60 -8.70
N ARG A 79 -11.44 13.34 -9.16
CA ARG A 79 -10.65 12.16 -8.82
C ARG A 79 -9.17 12.47 -8.79
N LEU A 80 -8.48 11.86 -7.85
CA LEU A 80 -7.02 11.82 -7.80
C LEU A 80 -6.51 10.43 -8.20
N ARG A 81 -5.67 10.40 -9.23
CA ARG A 81 -4.98 9.20 -9.71
C ARG A 81 -3.68 8.96 -8.94
N LEU A 82 -3.59 7.79 -8.31
CA LEU A 82 -2.40 7.28 -7.65
C LEU A 82 -1.72 6.26 -8.58
N ASN A 83 -0.49 6.51 -9.00
CA ASN A 83 0.31 5.58 -9.80
C ASN A 83 1.58 5.19 -9.04
N THR A 84 1.70 3.91 -8.68
CA THR A 84 2.86 3.43 -7.91
C THR A 84 4.17 3.51 -8.67
N ASP A 85 4.19 3.61 -10.02
CA ASP A 85 5.42 3.90 -10.79
C ASP A 85 6.13 5.17 -10.28
N LEU A 86 5.33 6.16 -9.86
CA LEU A 86 5.78 7.45 -9.34
C LEU A 86 5.98 7.46 -7.82
N GLY A 87 5.87 6.30 -7.19
CA GLY A 87 6.01 6.17 -5.75
C GLY A 87 7.46 6.29 -5.28
N MET A 88 7.61 6.65 -4.01
CA MET A 88 8.88 6.70 -3.31
C MET A 88 9.21 5.32 -2.73
N PRO A 89 10.49 4.87 -2.80
CA PRO A 89 10.94 3.68 -2.08
C PRO A 89 10.75 3.84 -0.56
N THR A 90 10.22 2.81 0.08
CA THR A 90 10.06 2.71 1.54
C THR A 90 10.19 1.26 1.98
N ALA A 91 9.99 0.99 3.26
CA ALA A 91 9.87 -0.36 3.79
C ALA A 91 8.68 -0.44 4.76
N ASN A 92 8.11 -1.63 4.90
CA ASN A 92 7.13 -1.90 5.95
C ASN A 92 7.83 -2.15 7.30
N ALA A 93 7.05 -2.37 8.36
CA ALA A 93 7.59 -2.56 9.72
C ALA A 93 8.54 -3.76 9.89
N VAL A 94 8.52 -4.74 8.98
CA VAL A 94 9.45 -5.90 8.99
C VAL A 94 10.60 -5.73 7.99
N GLY A 95 10.79 -4.52 7.45
CA GLY A 95 11.89 -4.20 6.53
C GLY A 95 11.69 -4.67 5.09
N LEU A 96 10.50 -5.15 4.71
CA LEU A 96 10.21 -5.52 3.32
C LEU A 96 10.08 -4.25 2.47
N PRO A 97 10.81 -4.16 1.35
CA PRO A 97 10.80 -2.99 0.50
C PRO A 97 9.42 -2.77 -0.15
N ARG A 98 9.08 -1.50 -0.36
CA ARG A 98 7.85 -1.05 -0.99
C ARG A 98 8.13 0.16 -1.85
N ARG A 99 7.24 0.41 -2.79
CA ARG A 99 7.11 1.71 -3.43
C ARG A 99 5.73 2.25 -3.11
N ILE A 100 5.67 3.47 -2.57
CA ILE A 100 4.41 4.07 -2.10
C ILE A 100 4.19 5.43 -2.75
N VAL A 101 2.96 5.67 -3.17
CA VAL A 101 2.45 6.99 -3.51
C VAL A 101 1.25 7.28 -2.62
N GLY A 102 1.19 8.46 -2.01
CA GLY A 102 0.08 8.78 -1.11
C GLY A 102 0.20 10.16 -0.50
N ALA A 103 -0.83 10.56 0.22
CA ALA A 103 -0.90 11.88 0.84
C ALA A 103 -1.32 11.73 2.30
N LEU A 104 -0.43 12.18 3.20
CA LEU A 104 -0.66 12.21 4.64
C LEU A 104 -1.21 13.59 5.01
N LEU A 105 -2.28 13.62 5.79
CA LEU A 105 -2.84 14.84 6.35
C LEU A 105 -2.08 15.23 7.63
N PRO A 106 -1.28 16.32 7.65
CA PRO A 106 -0.47 16.67 8.81
C PRO A 106 -1.30 17.44 9.84
N THR A 107 -2.25 16.77 10.48
CA THR A 107 -3.00 17.33 11.62
C THR A 107 -2.04 17.69 12.76
N ASP A 108 -2.49 18.62 13.61
CA ASP A 108 -1.70 19.06 14.75
C ASP A 108 -1.43 17.88 15.71
N ILE A 109 -0.25 17.89 16.32
CA ILE A 109 0.17 16.92 17.33
C ILE A 109 -0.11 17.44 18.74
N ALA A 110 -0.22 18.76 18.90
CA ALA A 110 -0.63 19.40 20.14
C ALA A 110 -2.16 19.34 20.29
N ALA A 111 -2.63 19.33 21.53
CA ALA A 111 -4.06 19.35 21.81
C ALA A 111 -4.71 20.63 21.26
N GLY A 112 -5.79 20.49 20.49
CA GLY A 112 -6.46 21.64 19.89
C GLY A 112 -7.50 21.31 18.83
N GLY A 113 -8.04 22.35 18.19
CA GLY A 113 -9.13 22.26 17.23
C GLY A 113 -8.80 21.56 15.92
N THR A 114 -7.53 21.27 15.63
CA THR A 114 -7.06 20.59 14.41
C THR A 114 -6.37 19.25 14.68
N GLN A 115 -6.28 18.82 15.95
CA GLN A 115 -5.77 17.51 16.33
C GLN A 115 -6.83 16.42 16.10
N LEU A 116 -6.40 15.25 15.67
CA LEU A 116 -7.18 14.01 15.73
C LEU A 116 -6.69 13.22 16.94
N GLY A 117 -7.32 13.44 18.10
CA GLY A 117 -6.74 13.06 19.38
C GLY A 117 -7.40 11.87 20.07
N LEU A 118 -6.74 11.34 21.10
CA LEU A 118 -7.27 10.34 22.03
C LEU A 118 -8.57 10.79 22.72
N GLY A 119 -8.82 12.09 22.81
CA GLY A 119 -10.06 12.65 23.35
C GLY A 119 -11.27 12.56 22.43
N ASN A 120 -11.10 12.11 21.17
CA ASN A 120 -12.14 12.22 20.15
C ASN A 120 -12.58 10.88 19.56
N VAL A 121 -13.86 10.73 19.26
CA VAL A 121 -14.32 9.67 18.33
C VAL A 121 -13.85 10.07 16.93
N LEU A 122 -13.26 9.15 16.17
CA LEU A 122 -12.66 9.43 14.87
C LEU A 122 -13.23 8.50 13.80
N SER A 123 -13.38 9.02 12.59
CA SER A 123 -13.67 8.21 11.40
C SER A 123 -12.88 8.75 10.23
N GLU A 124 -12.17 7.88 9.52
CA GLU A 124 -11.47 8.17 8.27
C GLU A 124 -12.08 7.30 7.19
N SER A 125 -12.39 7.91 6.04
CA SER A 125 -12.95 7.19 4.90
C SER A 125 -12.29 7.61 3.58
N GLY A 126 -12.07 6.63 2.71
CA GLY A 126 -11.63 6.83 1.34
C GLY A 126 -12.56 6.10 0.38
N LEU A 127 -13.12 6.83 -0.58
CA LEU A 127 -13.92 6.28 -1.68
C LEU A 127 -13.01 6.12 -2.90
N PHE A 128 -12.82 4.89 -3.34
CA PHE A 128 -11.95 4.56 -4.47
C PHE A 128 -12.77 4.00 -5.64
N GLY A 129 -12.28 4.24 -6.86
CA GLY A 129 -12.62 3.39 -7.99
C GLY A 129 -12.19 1.95 -7.69
N LEU A 130 -13.09 0.99 -7.90
CA LEU A 130 -12.83 -0.40 -7.57
C LEU A 130 -11.80 -0.98 -8.55
N VAL A 131 -10.57 -1.16 -8.06
CA VAL A 131 -9.50 -1.87 -8.77
C VAL A 131 -9.27 -3.21 -8.07
N VAL A 132 -9.21 -4.30 -8.85
CA VAL A 132 -8.85 -5.63 -8.35
C VAL A 132 -7.36 -5.85 -8.60
N PRO A 133 -6.49 -5.85 -7.58
CA PRO A 133 -5.06 -6.04 -7.78
C PRO A 133 -4.77 -7.45 -8.31
N THR A 134 -3.94 -7.57 -9.35
CA THR A 134 -3.62 -8.84 -10.02
C THR A 134 -2.28 -9.47 -9.59
N GLY A 135 -1.58 -8.84 -8.62
CA GLY A 135 -0.26 -9.26 -8.17
C GLY A 135 0.88 -8.49 -8.84
N PRO A 136 2.12 -8.58 -8.32
CA PRO A 136 2.56 -9.47 -7.23
C PRO A 136 2.11 -9.02 -5.82
N MET A 137 2.49 -9.77 -4.78
CA MET A 137 2.16 -9.49 -3.37
C MET A 137 2.31 -8.00 -3.07
N PHE A 138 1.39 -7.45 -2.27
CA PHE A 138 1.42 -6.04 -1.84
C PHE A 138 1.16 -4.99 -2.91
N SER A 139 0.72 -5.37 -4.12
CA SER A 139 -0.04 -4.46 -4.97
C SER A 139 -1.31 -4.05 -4.21
N THR A 140 -1.35 -2.82 -3.71
CA THR A 140 -2.35 -2.39 -2.72
C THR A 140 -2.74 -0.93 -2.84
N TYR A 141 -3.94 -0.62 -2.39
CA TYR A 141 -4.39 0.73 -2.10
C TYR A 141 -5.26 0.74 -0.85
N GLY A 142 -5.36 1.90 -0.22
CA GLY A 142 -6.26 2.07 0.92
C GLY A 142 -6.01 3.32 1.74
N ILE A 143 -6.40 3.22 3.01
CA ILE A 143 -6.37 4.29 4.01
C ILE A 143 -5.69 3.81 5.29
N ARG A 144 -5.18 4.74 6.10
CA ARG A 144 -4.56 4.42 7.39
C ARG A 144 -4.57 5.60 8.36
N PHE A 145 -4.83 5.28 9.63
CA PHE A 145 -4.41 6.13 10.73
C PHE A 145 -2.96 5.82 11.08
N THR A 146 -2.14 6.85 11.22
CA THR A 146 -0.73 6.74 11.60
C THR A 146 -0.36 7.78 12.66
N ASP A 147 0.59 7.45 13.52
CA ASP A 147 1.20 8.36 14.48
C ASP A 147 2.36 9.20 13.89
N ALA A 148 2.52 9.18 12.55
CA ALA A 148 3.66 9.77 11.86
C ALA A 148 3.98 11.21 12.32
N ALA A 149 5.17 11.39 12.90
CA ALA A 149 5.72 12.68 13.29
C ALA A 149 6.97 13.02 12.46
N ALA A 150 7.68 14.09 12.82
CA ALA A 150 8.92 14.48 12.14
C ALA A 150 10.00 13.36 12.14
N ALA A 151 9.98 12.48 13.13
CA ALA A 151 10.87 11.32 13.23
C ALA A 151 10.40 10.09 12.42
N GLY A 152 9.26 10.18 11.72
CA GLY A 152 8.60 9.05 11.06
C GLY A 152 7.41 8.51 11.83
N ALA A 153 6.81 7.44 11.30
CA ALA A 153 5.77 6.66 11.97
C ALA A 153 6.40 5.60 12.87
N GLN A 154 5.86 5.43 14.07
CA GLN A 154 6.18 4.30 14.93
C GLN A 154 5.15 3.19 14.71
N GLN A 155 3.90 3.56 14.43
CA GLN A 155 2.85 2.60 14.12
C GLN A 155 1.78 3.16 13.17
N PHE A 156 1.07 2.24 12.54
CA PHE A 156 -0.18 2.58 11.86
C PHE A 156 -1.14 1.40 11.81
N VAL A 157 -2.42 1.75 11.77
CA VAL A 157 -3.53 0.85 11.50
C VAL A 157 -4.00 1.11 10.07
N GLN A 158 -3.96 0.08 9.22
CA GLN A 158 -4.16 0.20 7.79
C GLN A 158 -5.27 -0.72 7.31
N LEU A 159 -6.16 -0.17 6.49
CA LEU A 159 -7.23 -0.88 5.82
C LEU A 159 -7.08 -0.65 4.32
N GLY A 160 -7.15 -1.73 3.54
CA GLY A 160 -6.99 -1.61 2.10
C GLY A 160 -7.44 -2.84 1.34
N VAL A 161 -7.25 -2.76 0.03
CA VAL A 161 -7.36 -3.89 -0.89
C VAL A 161 -5.96 -4.27 -1.32
N ARG A 162 -5.65 -5.57 -1.37
CA ARG A 162 -4.35 -6.07 -1.86
C ARG A 162 -4.50 -7.38 -2.61
N TYR A 163 -3.48 -7.73 -3.39
CA TYR A 163 -3.24 -9.11 -3.79
C TYR A 163 -2.43 -9.86 -2.71
N ASN A 164 -2.88 -11.06 -2.35
CA ASN A 164 -2.23 -11.94 -1.38
C ASN A 164 -1.67 -13.17 -2.10
N ASP A 165 -0.35 -13.19 -2.33
CA ASP A 165 0.34 -14.29 -3.02
C ASP A 165 0.22 -15.62 -2.28
N VAL A 166 0.25 -15.60 -0.94
CA VAL A 166 0.13 -16.82 -0.12
C VAL A 166 -1.24 -17.47 -0.32
N ALA A 167 -2.28 -16.64 -0.46
CA ALA A 167 -3.65 -17.08 -0.66
C ALA A 167 -4.06 -17.23 -2.14
N GLY A 168 -3.22 -16.72 -3.07
CA GLY A 168 -3.46 -16.69 -4.51
C GLY A 168 -4.69 -15.88 -4.93
N ARG A 169 -5.05 -14.83 -4.19
CA ARG A 169 -6.29 -14.06 -4.43
C ARG A 169 -6.24 -12.62 -3.92
N PRO A 170 -7.06 -11.72 -4.49
CA PRO A 170 -7.27 -10.39 -3.93
C PRO A 170 -8.12 -10.45 -2.65
N GLU A 171 -7.81 -9.58 -1.71
CA GLU A 171 -8.50 -9.49 -0.42
C GLU A 171 -8.62 -8.04 0.05
N VAL A 172 -9.67 -7.78 0.83
CA VAL A 172 -9.70 -6.64 1.75
C VAL A 172 -8.92 -7.07 2.99
N TYR A 173 -7.93 -6.29 3.39
CA TYR A 173 -7.06 -6.62 4.52
C TYR A 173 -7.04 -5.49 5.53
N TYR A 174 -6.86 -5.87 6.79
CA TYR A 174 -6.78 -4.98 7.92
C TYR A 174 -5.62 -5.39 8.82
N ILE A 175 -4.64 -4.50 8.96
CA ILE A 175 -3.37 -4.78 9.63
C ILE A 175 -2.98 -3.66 10.59
N LEU A 176 -2.19 -4.04 11.59
CA LEU A 176 -1.38 -3.13 12.41
C LEU A 176 0.09 -3.31 12.00
N GLN A 177 0.78 -2.21 11.74
CA GLN A 177 2.24 -2.21 11.60
C GLN A 177 2.85 -1.46 12.77
N ASP A 178 3.87 -2.05 13.39
CA ASP A 178 4.62 -1.50 14.50
C ASP A 178 6.12 -1.56 14.15
N PHE A 179 6.68 -0.40 13.85
CA PHE A 179 8.09 -0.23 13.47
C PHE A 179 9.04 -0.29 14.66
N VAL A 180 8.54 -0.13 15.90
CA VAL A 180 9.34 -0.25 17.12
C VAL A 180 9.50 -1.73 17.48
N ALA A 181 8.41 -2.50 17.42
CA ALA A 181 8.42 -3.94 17.65
C ALA A 181 8.89 -4.74 16.42
N ASN A 182 9.02 -4.11 15.25
CA ASN A 182 9.29 -4.74 13.95
C ASN A 182 8.27 -5.83 13.62
N THR A 183 6.98 -5.50 13.72
CA THR A 183 5.89 -6.46 13.49
C THR A 183 4.87 -5.96 12.49
N VAL A 184 4.27 -6.91 11.76
CA VAL A 184 3.06 -6.70 10.97
C VAL A 184 2.03 -7.71 11.45
N THR A 185 0.99 -7.22 12.12
CA THR A 185 -0.09 -8.04 12.67
C THR A 185 -1.30 -7.98 11.77
N THR A 186 -1.79 -9.14 11.31
CA THR A 186 -3.06 -9.21 10.58
C THR A 186 -4.21 -9.24 11.57
N LEU A 187 -5.02 -8.20 11.54
CA LEU A 187 -6.21 -8.03 12.38
C LEU A 187 -7.44 -8.68 11.71
N GLY A 188 -7.47 -8.64 10.38
CA GLY A 188 -8.50 -9.30 9.59
C GLY A 188 -8.15 -9.36 8.09
N ALA A 189 -8.76 -10.32 7.41
CA ALA A 189 -8.72 -10.44 5.96
C ALA A 189 -10.04 -11.03 5.46
N SER A 190 -10.52 -10.54 4.32
CA SER A 190 -11.73 -11.02 3.66
C SER A 190 -11.50 -11.11 2.16
N LEU A 191 -12.01 -12.15 1.51
CA LEU A 191 -11.95 -12.27 0.05
C LEU A 191 -12.54 -11.00 -0.59
N LEU A 192 -11.82 -10.42 -1.55
CA LEU A 192 -12.37 -9.36 -2.38
C LEU A 192 -13.35 -9.99 -3.38
N ALA A 193 -14.63 -9.98 -3.01
CA ALA A 193 -15.73 -10.49 -3.84
C ALA A 193 -16.76 -9.37 -4.09
N PRO A 194 -16.47 -8.42 -5.00
CA PRO A 194 -17.40 -7.35 -5.32
C PRO A 194 -18.69 -7.92 -5.93
N PRO A 195 -19.88 -7.49 -5.49
CA PRO A 195 -21.13 -7.88 -6.14
C PRO A 195 -21.16 -7.40 -7.60
N VAL A 196 -21.97 -8.05 -8.43
CA VAL A 196 -22.12 -7.67 -9.84
C VAL A 196 -22.57 -6.21 -9.94
N GLY A 197 -21.86 -5.42 -10.76
CA GLY A 197 -22.13 -4.00 -10.96
C GLY A 197 -21.41 -3.05 -10.01
N ALA A 198 -20.62 -3.56 -9.05
CA ALA A 198 -19.78 -2.70 -8.22
C ALA A 198 -18.71 -1.98 -9.07
N ASP A 199 -18.64 -0.66 -8.93
CA ASP A 199 -17.69 0.22 -9.61
C ASP A 199 -16.79 0.99 -8.63
N GLN A 200 -17.17 1.03 -7.35
CA GLN A 200 -16.41 1.70 -6.30
C GLN A 200 -16.34 0.86 -5.03
N ILE A 201 -15.34 1.17 -4.20
CA ILE A 201 -15.20 0.65 -2.84
C ILE A 201 -14.93 1.80 -1.89
N GLN A 202 -15.71 1.90 -0.83
CA GLN A 202 -15.43 2.78 0.29
C GLN A 202 -14.78 1.97 1.41
N LEU A 203 -13.65 2.47 1.89
CA LEU A 203 -12.94 1.95 3.05
C LEU A 203 -13.15 2.91 4.21
N THR A 204 -13.39 2.38 5.41
CA THR A 204 -13.63 3.19 6.62
C THR A 204 -12.86 2.62 7.81
N LEU A 205 -12.11 3.48 8.49
CA LEU A 205 -11.50 3.24 9.80
C LEU A 205 -12.23 4.04 10.86
N ASP A 206 -12.80 3.37 11.87
CA ASP A 206 -13.56 4.01 12.94
C ASP A 206 -12.94 3.77 14.31
N ARG A 207 -12.61 4.85 15.03
CA ARG A 207 -12.46 4.83 16.49
C ARG A 207 -13.77 5.25 17.12
N ARG A 208 -14.48 4.30 17.73
CA ARG A 208 -15.88 4.49 18.18
C ARG A 208 -16.03 4.91 19.64
N SER A 209 -14.93 4.91 20.40
CA SER A 209 -14.94 5.24 21.83
C SER A 209 -13.74 6.09 22.20
N THR A 210 -13.91 6.98 23.18
CA THR A 210 -12.81 7.71 23.81
C THR A 210 -12.17 6.93 24.96
N SER A 211 -12.81 5.84 25.42
CA SER A 211 -12.35 5.03 26.56
C SER A 211 -11.19 4.08 26.23
N ASN A 212 -10.93 3.80 24.95
CA ASN A 212 -9.86 2.93 24.48
C ASN A 212 -9.27 3.44 23.15
N GLY A 213 -8.16 2.84 22.72
CA GLY A 213 -7.48 3.17 21.46
C GLY A 213 -7.99 2.37 20.25
N ASP A 214 -9.13 1.68 20.38
CA ASP A 214 -9.58 0.70 19.41
C ASP A 214 -10.10 1.37 18.13
N VAL A 215 -9.51 0.96 17.01
CA VAL A 215 -9.92 1.31 15.66
C VAL A 215 -10.47 0.05 15.00
N PHE A 216 -11.56 0.17 14.23
CA PHE A 216 -12.16 -0.92 13.48
C PHE A 216 -12.17 -0.61 11.99
N GLY A 217 -11.83 -1.61 11.16
CA GLY A 217 -11.92 -1.50 9.71
C GLY A 217 -13.25 -2.03 9.15
N SER A 218 -13.83 -1.32 8.19
CA SER A 218 -15.01 -1.76 7.43
C SER A 218 -14.96 -1.26 5.99
N TRP A 219 -15.72 -1.91 5.11
CA TRP A 219 -15.80 -1.55 3.70
C TRP A 219 -17.22 -1.70 3.16
N SER A 220 -17.53 -0.93 2.12
CA SER A 220 -18.73 -1.10 1.31
C SER A 220 -18.40 -1.05 -0.18
N PHE A 221 -19.12 -1.83 -0.97
CA PHE A 221 -19.12 -1.76 -2.42
C PHE A 221 -20.25 -0.85 -2.87
N LEU A 222 -19.97 0.01 -3.85
CA LEU A 222 -20.97 0.89 -4.42
C LEU A 222 -21.13 0.60 -5.92
N SER A 223 -22.32 0.88 -6.42
CA SER A 223 -22.65 0.92 -7.85
C SER A 223 -23.35 2.23 -8.13
N ALA A 224 -22.76 3.10 -8.95
CA ALA A 224 -23.27 4.44 -9.20
C ALA A 224 -23.60 5.22 -7.90
N GLY A 225 -22.75 5.07 -6.88
CA GLY A 225 -22.91 5.72 -5.57
C GLY A 225 -23.90 5.05 -4.60
N ALA A 226 -24.61 3.99 -5.00
CA ALA A 226 -25.48 3.23 -4.10
C ALA A 226 -24.72 2.06 -3.45
N ASN A 227 -24.81 1.92 -2.13
CA ASN A 227 -24.22 0.77 -1.41
C ASN A 227 -24.96 -0.53 -1.78
N ILE A 228 -24.20 -1.53 -2.25
CA ILE A 228 -24.72 -2.83 -2.71
C ILE A 228 -24.11 -4.02 -1.98
N GLY A 229 -23.31 -3.79 -0.93
CA GLY A 229 -22.68 -4.84 -0.15
C GLY A 229 -21.49 -4.33 0.64
N GLY A 230 -20.91 -5.16 1.51
CA GLY A 230 -19.77 -4.76 2.32
C GLY A 230 -19.44 -5.75 3.43
N GLY A 231 -18.59 -5.32 4.35
CA GLY A 231 -18.23 -6.08 5.53
C GLY A 231 -17.46 -5.25 6.55
N SER A 232 -17.14 -5.88 7.69
CA SER A 232 -16.39 -5.26 8.77
C SER A 232 -15.55 -6.29 9.51
N PHE A 233 -14.43 -5.84 10.10
CA PHE A 233 -13.61 -6.66 10.97
C PHE A 233 -13.99 -6.47 12.44
N ALA A 234 -14.01 -7.58 13.20
CA ALA A 234 -14.35 -7.57 14.62
C ALA A 234 -13.12 -7.34 15.52
N THR A 235 -11.92 -7.70 15.05
CA THR A 235 -10.66 -7.46 15.77
C THR A 235 -10.28 -5.99 15.62
N PRO A 236 -10.10 -5.23 16.70
CA PRO A 236 -9.62 -3.85 16.61
C PRO A 236 -8.10 -3.79 16.40
N GLY A 237 -7.63 -2.70 15.80
CA GLY A 237 -6.24 -2.25 15.87
C GLY A 237 -6.09 -1.11 16.87
N THR A 238 -4.89 -0.93 17.42
CA THR A 238 -4.58 0.20 18.31
C THR A 238 -3.52 1.07 17.67
N VAL A 239 -3.83 2.35 17.46
CA VAL A 239 -2.94 3.31 16.79
C VAL A 239 -2.38 4.37 17.73
N PHE A 240 -2.71 4.28 19.03
CA PHE A 240 -2.15 5.14 20.06
C PHE A 240 -1.28 4.29 21.00
N ALA A 241 0.04 4.50 20.99
CA ALA A 241 1.03 3.73 21.76
C ALA A 241 1.96 4.65 22.59
N GLY A 242 1.37 5.69 23.19
CA GLY A 242 2.08 6.65 24.04
C GLY A 242 1.91 8.09 23.57
N GLU A 243 1.56 8.27 22.30
CA GLU A 243 1.12 9.52 21.69
C GLU A 243 -0.37 9.76 21.89
N SER A 244 -0.76 11.04 21.78
CA SER A 244 -2.14 11.50 21.95
C SER A 244 -2.83 11.89 20.64
N PHE A 245 -2.17 11.67 19.50
CA PHE A 245 -2.64 12.10 18.18
C PHE A 245 -2.49 10.99 17.14
N VAL A 246 -3.28 11.08 16.09
CA VAL A 246 -3.09 10.37 14.83
C VAL A 246 -3.26 11.31 13.65
N ARG A 247 -2.87 10.83 12.47
CA ARG A 247 -3.01 11.48 11.17
C ARG A 247 -3.64 10.50 10.20
N GLY A 248 -4.48 11.02 9.33
CA GLY A 248 -5.08 10.23 8.26
C GLY A 248 -4.26 10.26 6.99
N GLN A 249 -4.31 9.16 6.23
CA GLN A 249 -3.56 9.02 4.99
C GLN A 249 -4.26 8.08 4.02
N PHE A 250 -4.37 8.48 2.76
CA PHE A 250 -4.63 7.56 1.66
C PHE A 250 -3.35 7.24 0.89
N PHE A 251 -3.30 6.06 0.28
CA PHE A 251 -2.12 5.60 -0.45
C PHE A 251 -2.43 4.51 -1.48
N ALA A 252 -1.51 4.32 -2.41
CA ALA A 252 -1.28 3.11 -3.18
C ALA A 252 0.17 2.67 -3.00
N ALA A 253 0.41 1.36 -2.95
CA ALA A 253 1.73 0.80 -2.82
C ALA A 253 1.87 -0.51 -3.60
N GLU A 254 3.12 -0.87 -3.87
CA GLU A 254 3.50 -2.13 -4.49
C GLU A 254 4.76 -2.68 -3.80
N ASP A 255 5.00 -3.98 -3.99
CA ASP A 255 6.29 -4.55 -3.66
C ASP A 255 7.34 -4.12 -4.68
N VAL A 256 8.49 -3.71 -4.18
CA VAL A 256 9.69 -3.62 -5.01
C VAL A 256 10.37 -4.95 -4.83
N THR A 257 9.87 -5.98 -5.52
CA THR A 257 10.72 -7.12 -5.77
C THR A 257 11.88 -6.57 -6.58
N THR A 258 13.06 -6.49 -5.94
CA THR A 258 14.29 -6.47 -6.70
C THR A 258 14.23 -7.78 -7.47
N ALA A 259 13.78 -7.72 -8.73
CA ALA A 259 14.07 -8.78 -9.68
C ALA A 259 15.56 -9.01 -9.47
N ALA A 260 15.93 -10.17 -8.91
CA ALA A 260 17.32 -10.53 -8.73
C ALA A 260 17.91 -10.26 -10.11
N ILE A 261 18.74 -9.22 -10.23
CA ILE A 261 19.26 -8.79 -11.52
C ILE A 261 19.82 -10.07 -12.13
N PRO A 262 19.25 -10.62 -13.22
CA PRO A 262 19.82 -11.79 -13.84
C PRO A 262 21.24 -11.35 -14.17
N GLU A 263 22.24 -11.88 -13.45
CA GLU A 263 23.59 -11.34 -13.60
C GLU A 263 23.91 -11.33 -15.09
N PRO A 264 24.17 -10.14 -15.66
CA PRO A 264 23.92 -9.90 -17.07
C PRO A 264 24.93 -10.67 -17.91
N ALA A 265 24.59 -11.87 -18.36
CA ALA A 265 25.40 -12.73 -19.22
C ALA A 265 26.86 -12.99 -18.76
N GLY A 266 27.33 -12.43 -17.64
CA GLY A 266 28.71 -12.43 -17.20
C GLY A 266 29.12 -13.79 -16.66
N ALA A 267 28.26 -14.41 -15.85
CA ALA A 267 28.45 -15.79 -15.41
C ALA A 267 28.37 -16.78 -16.60
N ALA A 268 27.47 -16.56 -17.56
CA ALA A 268 27.36 -17.38 -18.78
C ALA A 268 28.56 -17.17 -19.74
N LEU A 269 29.08 -15.95 -19.86
CA LEU A 269 30.30 -15.60 -20.60
C LEU A 269 31.55 -16.16 -19.91
N LEU A 270 31.61 -16.11 -18.58
CA LEU A 270 32.73 -16.66 -17.82
C LEU A 270 32.73 -18.19 -17.91
N LEU A 271 31.58 -18.85 -17.81
CA LEU A 271 31.46 -20.30 -17.97
C LEU A 271 31.75 -20.76 -19.41
N SER A 272 31.29 -20.00 -20.42
CA SER A 272 31.61 -20.31 -21.82
C SER A 272 33.08 -20.03 -22.15
N ALA A 273 33.70 -18.99 -21.59
CA ALA A 273 35.13 -18.72 -21.73
C ALA A 273 36.00 -19.77 -21.03
N LEU A 274 35.64 -20.20 -19.83
CA LEU A 274 36.33 -21.28 -19.10
C LEU A 274 36.17 -22.63 -19.81
N GLY A 275 34.98 -22.91 -20.36
CA GLY A 275 34.73 -24.10 -21.19
C GLY A 275 35.57 -24.12 -22.47
N ALA A 276 35.67 -22.99 -23.17
CA ALA A 276 36.50 -22.85 -24.37
C ALA A 276 38.01 -22.97 -24.07
N ALA A 277 38.47 -22.40 -22.94
CA ALA A 277 39.86 -22.53 -22.49
C ALA A 277 40.21 -23.97 -22.11
N GLY A 278 39.32 -24.69 -21.42
CA GLY A 278 39.50 -26.10 -21.07
C GLY A 278 39.59 -27.02 -22.28
N LEU A 279 38.74 -26.80 -23.30
CA LEU A 279 38.79 -27.57 -24.56
C LEU A 279 40.09 -27.29 -25.34
N SER A 280 40.55 -26.03 -25.34
CA SER A 280 41.81 -25.62 -26.01
C SER A 280 43.05 -26.23 -25.34
N ALA A 281 43.08 -26.28 -24.00
CA ALA A 281 44.18 -26.90 -23.25
C ALA A 281 44.23 -28.43 -23.43
N ARG A 282 43.08 -29.09 -23.56
CA ARG A 282 43.01 -30.55 -23.78
C ARG A 282 43.49 -30.96 -25.18
N ARG A 283 43.33 -30.10 -26.18
CA ARG A 283 43.77 -30.35 -27.57
C ARG A 283 45.30 -30.26 -27.75
N ARG A 284 46.00 -29.54 -26.86
CA ARG A 284 47.48 -29.42 -26.87
C ARG A 284 48.23 -30.55 -26.16
N ARG A 285 47.51 -31.48 -25.50
CA ARG A 285 48.08 -32.62 -24.76
C ARG A 285 47.87 -33.98 -25.47
N ARG A 286 47.42 -33.97 -26.72
CA ARG A 286 47.44 -35.11 -27.63
C ARG A 286 48.42 -34.82 -28.74
#